data_AF-A0A968FKB4-F1
#
_entry.id   AF-A0A968FKB4-F1
#
_cell.length_a   1.000
_cell.length_b   1.000
_cell.length_c   1.000
_cell.angle_alpha   90.00
_cell.angle_beta   90.00
_cell.angle_gamma   90.00
#
_symmetry.space_group_name_H-M   'P 1'
#
loop_
_entity.id
_entity.type
_entity.pdbx_description
1 polymer ?
#
loop_
_entity_poly.entity_id
_entity_poly.type
_entity_poly.pdbx_seq_one_letter_code
_entity_poly.pdbx_strand_id
1 'polypeptide(L)'
;MADRKTVESYRPYATTLFGFTRRAMPFNAPGSLTPKEIYAVTACILAEDNIDEKSATISASTLAAVKMPNRDGFIPDPRPDIHNYD
;
A
#
# COMPACT_ATOMS: atom_id res chain seq x y z
N MET A 1 23.27 -1.34 -1.16
CA MET A 1 22.32 -1.88 -0.17
C MET A 1 21.39 -2.81 -0.91
N ALA A 2 21.43 -4.11 -0.63
CA ALA A 2 20.56 -5.06 -1.31
C ALA A 2 19.09 -4.78 -0.97
N ASP A 3 18.27 -4.65 -2.02
CA ASP A 3 16.85 -4.98 -2.17
C ASP A 3 16.06 -5.32 -0.88
N ARG A 4 15.85 -4.34 0.01
CA ARG A 4 14.95 -4.51 1.16
C ARG A 4 13.54 -4.17 0.72
N LYS A 5 12.71 -5.19 0.55
CA LYS A 5 11.31 -5.04 0.13
C LYS A 5 10.45 -4.52 1.29
N THR A 6 9.96 -3.31 1.12
CA THR A 6 9.15 -2.58 2.09
C THR A 6 7.95 -1.96 1.36
N VAL A 7 7.15 -1.14 2.05
CA VAL A 7 5.93 -0.59 1.45
C VAL A 7 6.30 0.37 0.32
N GLU A 8 7.22 1.29 0.62
CA GLU A 8 7.78 2.29 -0.26
C GLU A 8 8.62 1.72 -1.40
N SER A 9 9.44 0.70 -1.13
CA SER A 9 10.39 0.18 -2.12
C SER A 9 9.78 -0.81 -3.09
N TYR A 10 8.74 -1.56 -2.66
CA TYR A 10 8.23 -2.70 -3.41
C TYR A 10 6.77 -2.56 -3.82
N ARG A 11 5.90 -1.88 -3.07
CA ARG A 11 4.47 -1.86 -3.42
C ARG A 11 4.17 -0.86 -4.55
N PRO A 12 3.32 -1.22 -5.52
CA PRO A 12 2.98 -0.33 -6.64
C PRO A 12 1.85 0.66 -6.32
N TYR A 13 1.07 0.40 -5.26
CA TYR A 13 -0.11 1.19 -4.90
C TYR A 13 -0.20 1.47 -3.40
N ALA A 14 -0.40 2.75 -3.04
CA ALA A 14 -0.68 3.17 -1.67
C ALA A 14 -2.03 2.64 -1.14
N THR A 15 -2.99 2.39 -2.03
CA THR A 15 -4.29 1.79 -1.68
C THR A 15 -4.16 0.38 -1.11
N THR A 16 -3.12 -0.36 -1.49
CA THR A 16 -2.82 -1.68 -0.91
C THR A 16 -2.48 -1.55 0.58
N LEU A 17 -1.69 -0.54 0.96
CA LEU A 17 -1.36 -0.25 2.35
C LEU A 17 -2.64 0.05 3.14
N PHE A 18 -3.47 1.00 2.68
CA PHE A 18 -4.73 1.35 3.33
C PHE A 18 -5.64 0.13 3.53
N GLY A 19 -5.82 -0.69 2.48
CA GLY A 19 -6.66 -1.87 2.54
C GLY A 19 -6.12 -2.92 3.51
N PHE A 20 -4.80 -3.10 3.56
CA PHE A 20 -4.16 -4.00 4.51
C PHE A 20 -4.31 -3.49 5.95
N THR A 21 -4.03 -2.22 6.21
CA THR A 21 -4.21 -1.59 7.52
C THR A 21 -5.65 -1.73 8.02
N ARG A 22 -6.63 -1.46 7.15
CA ARG A 22 -8.06 -1.59 7.50
C ARG A 22 -8.47 -3.01 7.89
N ARG A 23 -7.93 -4.04 7.22
CA ARG A 23 -8.41 -5.43 7.36
C ARG A 23 -7.60 -6.26 8.34
N ALA A 24 -6.30 -6.01 8.44
CA ALA A 24 -5.37 -6.89 9.11
C ALA A 24 -4.64 -6.22 10.29
N MET A 25 -4.76 -4.90 10.45
CA MET A 25 -4.08 -4.16 11.52
C MET A 25 -5.06 -3.58 12.56
N PRO A 26 -4.56 -3.32 13.79
CA PRO A 26 -3.30 -3.83 14.34
C PRO A 26 -3.33 -5.36 14.50
N PHE A 27 -2.15 -5.99 14.51
CA PHE A 27 -2.01 -7.45 14.49
C PHE A 27 -2.77 -8.17 15.62
N ASN A 28 -2.80 -7.57 16.81
CA ASN A 28 -3.49 -8.10 17.99
C ASN A 28 -4.99 -7.76 18.04
N ALA A 29 -5.48 -6.85 17.19
CA ALA A 29 -6.89 -6.47 17.13
C ALA A 29 -7.28 -6.00 15.70
N PRO A 30 -7.29 -6.90 14.70
CA PRO A 30 -7.58 -6.53 13.32
C PRO A 30 -8.95 -5.84 13.18
N GLY A 31 -8.99 -4.74 12.45
CA GLY A 31 -10.24 -4.01 12.18
C GLY A 31 -10.76 -3.16 13.35
N SER A 32 -9.99 -3.01 14.42
CA SER A 32 -10.34 -2.15 15.56
C SER A 32 -10.20 -0.64 15.28
N LEU A 33 -9.49 -0.26 14.22
CA LEU A 33 -9.26 1.14 13.87
C LEU A 33 -10.48 1.78 13.19
N THR A 34 -10.77 3.02 13.55
CA THR A 34 -11.74 3.87 12.85
C THR A 34 -11.22 4.29 11.47
N PRO A 35 -12.11 4.67 10.53
CA PRO A 35 -11.67 5.17 9.21
C PRO A 35 -10.67 6.32 9.28
N LYS A 36 -10.84 7.24 10.23
CA LYS A 36 -9.93 8.38 10.43
C LYS A 36 -8.54 7.93 10.87
N GLU A 37 -8.46 6.97 11.79
CA GLU A 37 -7.19 6.41 12.25
C GLU A 37 -6.49 5.64 11.13
N ILE A 38 -7.23 4.91 10.29
CA ILE A 38 -6.66 4.19 9.15
C ILE A 38 -6.02 5.18 8.17
N TYR A 39 -6.71 6.28 7.83
CA TYR A 39 -6.13 7.32 6.97
C TYR A 39 -4.91 7.98 7.61
N ALA A 40 -4.96 8.30 8.91
CA ALA A 40 -3.84 8.90 9.63
C ALA A 40 -2.60 7.98 9.65
N VAL A 41 -2.77 6.69 9.94
CA VAL A 41 -1.68 5.70 9.92
C VAL A 41 -1.12 5.55 8.51
N THR A 42 -1.98 5.51 7.49
CA THR A 42 -1.54 5.42 6.09
C THR A 42 -0.71 6.64 5.69
N ALA A 43 -1.16 7.86 6.04
CA ALA A 43 -0.42 9.09 5.78
C ALA A 43 0.93 9.12 6.51
N CYS A 44 0.96 8.69 7.77
CA CYS A 44 2.18 8.61 8.57
C CYS A 44 3.23 7.73 7.89
N ILE A 45 2.86 6.50 7.47
CA ILE A 45 3.79 5.57 6.81
C ILE A 45 4.32 6.17 5.49
N LEU A 46 3.46 6.76 4.66
CA LEU A 46 3.89 7.37 3.40
C LEU A 46 4.81 8.59 3.60
N ALA A 47 4.59 9.34 4.69
CA ALA A 47 5.38 10.51 5.02
C ALA A 47 6.76 10.18 5.61
N GLU A 48 6.88 9.08 6.36
CA GLU A 48 8.18 8.59 6.85
C GLU A 48 9.12 8.21 5.69
N ASP A 49 8.55 7.72 4.59
CA ASP A 49 9.30 7.33 3.39
C ASP A 49 9.43 8.45 2.33
N ASN A 50 9.05 9.69 2.67
CA ASN A 50 9.06 10.86 1.77
C ASN A 50 8.27 10.66 0.45
N ILE A 51 7.23 9.82 0.46
CA ILE A 51 6.33 9.64 -0.69
C ILE A 51 5.31 10.80 -0.77
N ASP A 52 4.91 11.30 0.39
CA ASP A 52 3.99 12.43 0.52
C ASP A 52 4.55 13.44 1.56
N GLU A 53 4.03 14.67 1.55
CA GLU A 53 4.43 15.67 2.53
C GLU A 53 3.96 15.27 3.94
N LYS A 54 4.78 15.56 4.97
CA LYS A 54 4.41 15.30 6.37
C LYS A 54 3.15 16.03 6.83
N SER A 55 2.78 17.12 6.15
CA SER A 55 1.56 17.90 6.38
C SER A 55 0.38 17.47 5.50
N ALA A 56 0.57 16.52 4.58
CA ALA A 56 -0.46 16.11 3.64
C ALA A 56 -1.64 15.45 4.36
N THR A 57 -2.86 15.89 4.01
CA THR A 57 -4.09 15.23 4.47
C THR A 57 -4.51 14.18 3.45
N ILE A 58 -4.48 12.90 3.84
CA ILE A 58 -4.94 11.82 2.98
C ILE A 58 -6.46 11.60 3.11
N SER A 59 -7.12 11.50 1.97
CA SER A 59 -8.52 11.14 1.78
C SER A 59 -8.61 10.03 0.72
N ALA A 60 -9.82 9.54 0.45
CA ALA A 60 -10.02 8.55 -0.61
C ALA A 60 -9.51 9.02 -1.98
N SER A 61 -9.72 10.30 -2.32
CA SER A 61 -9.30 10.85 -3.61
C SER A 61 -7.80 11.09 -3.68
N THR A 62 -7.19 11.64 -2.62
CA THR A 62 -5.75 11.91 -2.62
C THR A 62 -4.94 10.62 -2.52
N LEU A 63 -5.39 9.62 -1.74
CA LEU A 63 -4.73 8.32 -1.65
C LEU A 63 -4.66 7.60 -3.01
N ALA A 64 -5.73 7.68 -3.81
CA ALA A 64 -5.77 7.07 -5.13
C ALA A 64 -4.81 7.75 -6.14
N ALA A 65 -4.51 9.03 -5.92
CA ALA A 65 -3.61 9.83 -6.74
C ALA A 65 -2.12 9.63 -6.39
N VAL A 66 -1.80 9.04 -5.22
CA VAL A 66 -0.41 8.78 -4.81
C VAL A 66 0.28 7.86 -5.81
N LYS A 67 1.40 8.32 -6.38
CA LYS A 67 2.26 7.53 -7.26
C LYS A 67 3.43 6.96 -6.47
N MET A 68 3.36 5.65 -6.17
CA MET A 68 4.44 4.94 -5.48
C MET A 68 5.70 4.84 -6.38
N PRO A 69 6.91 4.78 -5.80
CA PRO A 69 8.15 4.64 -6.57
C PRO A 69 8.16 3.41 -7.48
N ASN A 70 7.65 2.27 -6.99
CA ASN A 70 7.62 1.01 -7.74
C ASN A 70 6.34 0.81 -8.57
N ARG A 71 5.72 1.90 -9.05
CA ARG A 71 4.42 1.87 -9.76
C ARG A 71 4.42 0.88 -10.95
N ASP A 72 5.51 0.84 -11.69
CA ASP A 72 5.65 0.10 -12.94
C ASP A 72 6.57 -1.13 -12.80
N GLY A 73 6.93 -1.51 -11.57
CA GLY A 73 7.88 -2.60 -11.30
C GLY A 73 7.30 -4.02 -11.31
N PHE A 74 6.01 -4.18 -11.63
CA PHE A 74 5.35 -5.48 -11.73
C PHE A 74 4.96 -5.74 -13.18
N ILE A 75 5.34 -6.91 -13.68
CA ILE A 75 4.95 -7.42 -14.99
C ILE A 75 3.98 -8.60 -14.81
N PRO A 76 3.01 -8.79 -15.71
CA PRO A 76 2.21 -10.01 -15.76
C PRO A 76 3.10 -11.25 -15.90
N ASP A 77 2.58 -12.39 -15.42
CA ASP A 77 3.27 -13.67 -15.61
C ASP A 77 3.43 -13.96 -17.11
N PRO A 78 4.66 -14.12 -17.63
CA PRO A 78 4.87 -14.40 -19.05
C PRO A 78 4.58 -15.86 -19.42
N ARG A 79 4.35 -16.74 -18.43
CA ARG A 79 4.07 -18.16 -18.66
C ARG A 79 2.67 -18.32 -19.26
N PRO A 80 2.47 -19.31 -20.15
CA PRO A 80 1.16 -19.59 -20.72
C PRO A 80 0.20 -20.11 -19.64
N ASP A 81 -1.08 -19.77 -19.78
CA ASP A 81 -2.14 -20.33 -18.96
C ASP A 81 -2.20 -21.86 -19.14
N ILE A 82 -2.30 -22.58 -18.03
CA ILE A 82 -2.44 -24.04 -18.03
C ILE A 82 -3.88 -24.37 -17.60
N HIS A 83 -4.70 -24.84 -18.53
CA HIS A 83 -6.05 -25.32 -18.24
C HIS A 83 -5.98 -26.76 -17.68
N ASN A 84 -5.86 -26.90 -16.36
CA ASN A 84 -5.82 -28.20 -15.67
C ASN A 84 -7.21 -28.70 -15.22
N TYR A 85 -8.27 -28.29 -15.91
CA TYR A 85 -9.64 -28.71 -15.59
C TYR A 85 -10.20 -29.43 -16.82
N ASP A 86 -10.34 -30.75 -16.72
CA ASP A 86 -11.17 -31.60 -17.60
C ASP A 86 -12.64 -31.57 -17.14
#